data_AF-A0AAF5CSP2-F1
#
_entry.id   AF-A0AAF5CSP2-F1
#
_cell.length_a   1.000
_cell.length_b   1.000
_cell.length_c   1.000
_cell.angle_alpha   90.00
_cell.angle_beta   90.00
_cell.angle_gamma   90.00
#
_symmetry.space_group_name_H-M   'P 1'
#
loop_
_entity.id
_entity.type
_entity.pdbx_description
1 polymer ?
#
loop_
_entity_poly.entity_id
_entity_poly.type
_entity_poly.pdbx_seq_one_letter_code
_entity_poly.pdbx_strand_id
1 'polypeptide(L)'
;MHINASLIIFLIIYLLRNVKCNDNSIVLKVEKFFETPTHVNNWAVLVDTSRFWQNYRHASNVLLLYDRIKNLGIPDSNIILMMADNIPCNARNPYAGMFYLKVFF
;
A
#
# COMPACT_ATOMS: atom_id res chain seq x y z
N MET A 1 14.02 -40.90 -33.56
CA MET A 1 13.28 -40.63 -32.30
C MET A 1 12.58 -39.28 -32.44
N HIS A 2 11.39 -39.23 -33.04
CA HIS A 2 10.59 -37.99 -33.15
C HIS A 2 9.58 -37.98 -32.00
N ILE A 3 9.81 -37.15 -30.99
CA ILE A 3 8.81 -36.92 -29.93
C ILE A 3 7.70 -36.06 -30.55
N ASN A 4 6.47 -36.57 -30.56
CA ASN A 4 5.33 -35.89 -31.19
C ASN A 4 5.11 -34.50 -30.55
N ALA A 5 5.06 -33.44 -31.37
CA ALA A 5 4.87 -32.05 -30.89
C ALA A 5 3.65 -31.88 -29.98
N SER A 6 2.58 -32.65 -30.22
CA SER A 6 1.38 -32.68 -29.37
C SER A 6 1.69 -33.09 -27.93
N LEU A 7 2.55 -34.11 -27.74
CA LEU A 7 2.94 -34.58 -26.41
C LEU A 7 3.72 -33.51 -25.63
N ILE A 8 4.59 -32.77 -26.32
CA ILE A 8 5.34 -31.65 -25.74
C ILE A 8 4.39 -30.52 -25.31
N ILE A 9 3.40 -30.18 -26.15
CA ILE A 9 2.40 -29.14 -25.85
C ILE A 9 1.56 -29.51 -24.61
N PHE A 10 1.09 -30.75 -24.52
CA PHE A 10 0.36 -31.23 -23.34
C PHE A 10 1.19 -31.13 -22.06
N LEU A 11 2.48 -31.45 -22.15
CA LEU A 11 3.42 -31.38 -21.04
C LEU A 11 3.66 -29.93 -20.59
N ILE A 12 3.81 -28.99 -21.53
CA ILE A 12 3.95 -27.56 -21.23
C ILE A 12 2.68 -27.01 -20.55
N ILE A 13 1.48 -27.33 -21.05
CA ILE A 13 0.21 -26.90 -20.43
C ILE A 13 0.08 -27.45 -19.01
N TYR A 14 0.47 -28.72 -18.79
CA TYR A 14 0.47 -29.33 -17.47
C TYR A 14 1.43 -28.62 -16.51
N LEU A 15 2.65 -28.30 -16.97
CA LEU A 15 3.61 -27.55 -16.16
C LEU A 15 3.11 -26.14 -15.83
N LEU A 16 2.60 -25.39 -16.82
CA LEU A 16 2.06 -24.05 -16.61
C LEU A 16 0.89 -24.03 -15.62
N ARG A 17 0.02 -25.05 -15.61
CA ARG A 17 -1.05 -25.18 -14.59
C ARG A 17 -0.51 -25.37 -13.17
N ASN A 18 0.66 -26.01 -13.02
CA ASN A 18 1.28 -26.24 -11.72
C ASN A 18 2.16 -25.08 -11.25
N VAL A 19 2.54 -24.16 -12.14
CA VAL A 19 3.27 -22.95 -11.76
C VAL A 19 2.31 -22.02 -11.00
N LYS A 20 2.43 -21.98 -9.69
CA LYS A 20 1.83 -20.95 -8.83
C LYS A 20 2.92 -19.95 -8.45
N CYS A 21 2.61 -18.66 -8.55
CA CYS A 21 3.45 -17.61 -7.98
C CYS A 21 3.17 -17.54 -6.48
N ASN A 22 4.19 -17.69 -5.63
CA ASN A 22 4.08 -17.50 -4.20
C ASN A 22 4.74 -16.16 -3.83
N ASP A 23 3.97 -15.08 -3.77
CA ASP A 23 4.49 -13.73 -3.47
C ASP A 23 4.27 -13.31 -2.01
N ASN A 24 4.47 -14.26 -1.09
CA ASN A 24 4.33 -14.01 0.35
C ASN A 24 5.58 -13.33 0.95
N SER A 25 6.64 -13.15 0.16
CA SER A 25 7.93 -12.64 0.63
C SER A 25 7.84 -11.22 1.19
N ILE A 26 7.06 -10.35 0.55
CA ILE A 26 6.86 -8.96 0.95
C ILE A 26 6.06 -8.90 2.25
N VAL A 27 4.99 -9.69 2.36
CA VAL A 27 4.12 -9.73 3.54
C VAL A 27 4.91 -10.20 4.76
N LEU A 28 5.67 -11.30 4.63
CA LEU A 28 6.52 -11.81 5.70
C LEU A 28 7.61 -10.82 6.12
N LYS A 29 8.17 -10.05 5.18
CA LYS A 29 9.17 -9.03 5.50
C LYS A 29 8.58 -7.87 6.28
N VAL A 30 7.35 -7.46 5.93
CA VAL A 30 6.58 -6.44 6.64
C VAL A 30 6.23 -6.94 8.03
N GLU A 31 5.62 -8.11 8.16
CA GLU A 31 5.31 -8.72 9.46
C GLU A 31 6.55 -8.85 10.34
N LYS A 32 7.66 -9.37 9.81
CA LYS A 32 8.92 -9.48 10.57
C LYS A 32 9.50 -8.14 11.00
N PHE A 33 9.31 -7.08 10.20
CA PHE A 33 9.70 -5.72 10.59
C PHE A 33 8.88 -5.22 11.78
N PHE A 34 7.61 -5.63 11.89
CA PHE A 34 6.72 -5.29 13.01
C PHE A 34 6.77 -6.30 14.18
N GLU A 35 7.24 -7.53 13.97
CA GLU A 35 7.25 -8.60 14.97
C GLU A 35 8.45 -8.57 15.93
N THR A 36 9.40 -7.64 15.84
CA THR A 36 10.51 -7.64 16.81
C THR A 36 10.02 -7.18 18.20
N PRO A 37 10.03 -8.03 19.23
CA PRO A 37 9.54 -7.66 20.57
C PRO A 37 10.49 -6.69 21.31
N THR A 38 11.67 -6.40 20.75
CA THR A 38 12.70 -5.54 21.38
C THR A 38 12.58 -4.07 21.03
N HIS A 39 11.91 -3.70 19.92
CA HIS A 39 11.78 -2.32 19.48
C HIS A 39 10.33 -1.85 19.58
N VAL A 40 9.89 -1.57 20.81
CA VAL A 40 8.51 -1.17 21.11
C VAL A 40 8.17 0.29 20.75
N ASN A 41 9.14 1.08 20.28
CA ASN A 41 8.97 2.53 20.12
C ASN A 41 9.35 3.01 18.71
N ASN A 42 8.68 2.46 17.70
CA ASN A 42 8.83 2.91 16.32
C ASN A 42 8.02 4.19 16.11
N TRP A 43 8.62 5.19 15.47
CA TRP A 43 7.96 6.43 15.08
C TRP A 43 7.83 6.50 13.57
N ALA A 44 6.68 6.95 13.09
CA ALA A 44 6.44 7.21 11.68
C ALA A 44 6.22 8.71 11.47
N VAL A 45 6.93 9.28 10.51
CA VAL A 45 6.75 10.67 10.10
C VAL A 45 6.28 10.68 8.65
N LEU A 46 5.09 11.20 8.41
CA LEU A 46 4.50 11.32 7.09
C LEU A 46 4.43 12.81 6.74
N VAL A 47 5.01 13.19 5.60
CA VAL A 47 5.07 14.59 5.17
C VAL A 47 4.56 14.71 3.75
N ASP A 48 3.45 15.43 3.56
CA ASP A 48 3.02 15.93 2.26
C ASP A 48 3.30 17.43 2.14
N THR A 49 4.16 17.81 1.20
CA THR A 49 4.49 19.21 0.91
C THR A 49 3.64 19.78 -0.23
N SER A 50 2.81 18.95 -0.86
CA SER A 50 1.98 19.32 -2.01
C SER A 50 0.81 20.20 -1.59
N ARG A 51 0.49 21.22 -2.40
CA ARG A 51 -0.58 22.19 -2.10
C ARG A 51 -1.66 22.22 -3.17
N PHE A 52 -2.82 22.76 -2.83
CA PHE A 52 -3.96 23.01 -3.71
C PHE A 52 -4.76 21.76 -4.11
N TRP A 53 -6.02 22.01 -4.50
CA TRP A 53 -6.98 20.98 -4.89
C TRP A 53 -6.51 20.10 -6.07
N GLN A 54 -5.68 20.62 -6.97
CA GLN A 54 -5.17 19.84 -8.12
C GLN A 54 -4.27 18.68 -7.67
N ASN A 55 -3.63 18.79 -6.50
CA ASN A 55 -2.75 17.77 -5.95
C ASN A 55 -3.47 16.86 -4.94
N TYR A 56 -4.80 16.75 -5.01
CA TYR A 56 -5.63 15.91 -4.14
C TYR A 56 -5.05 14.49 -3.95
N ARG A 57 -4.55 13.88 -5.03
CA ARG A 57 -3.94 12.54 -5.04
C ARG A 57 -2.78 12.41 -4.06
N HIS A 58 -1.96 13.44 -3.89
CA HIS A 58 -0.80 13.37 -3.00
C HIS A 58 -1.26 13.26 -1.55
N ALA A 59 -2.21 14.11 -1.16
CA ALA A 59 -2.86 14.04 0.13
C ALA A 59 -3.57 12.70 0.35
N SER A 60 -4.26 12.18 -0.68
CA SER A 60 -4.93 10.87 -0.60
C SER A 60 -3.95 9.73 -0.36
N ASN A 61 -2.80 9.75 -1.04
CA ASN A 61 -1.80 8.69 -0.89
C ASN A 61 -1.15 8.72 0.50
N VAL A 62 -0.91 9.90 1.07
CA VAL A 62 -0.36 10.03 2.42
C VAL A 62 -1.37 9.56 3.47
N LEU A 63 -2.64 9.92 3.33
CA LEU A 63 -3.70 9.43 4.23
C LEU A 63 -3.94 7.92 4.10
N LEU A 64 -3.81 7.37 2.89
CA LEU A 64 -3.80 5.92 2.70
C LEU A 64 -2.64 5.28 3.46
N LEU A 65 -1.43 5.83 3.34
CA LEU A 65 -0.27 5.31 4.06
C LEU A 65 -0.44 5.42 5.58
N TYR A 66 -1.03 6.51 6.08
CA TYR A 66 -1.38 6.68 7.49
C TYR A 66 -2.29 5.54 7.98
N ASP A 67 -3.37 5.24 7.25
CA ASP A 67 -4.27 4.13 7.59
C ASP A 67 -3.54 2.78 7.55
N ARG A 68 -2.67 2.56 6.57
CA ARG A 68 -1.86 1.33 6.48
C ARG A 68 -0.89 1.19 7.65
N ILE A 69 -0.21 2.26 8.05
CA ILE A 69 0.71 2.26 9.20
C ILE A 69 -0.03 1.95 10.50
N LYS A 70 -1.23 2.51 10.69
CA LYS A 70 -2.09 2.17 11.82
C LYS A 70 -2.50 0.71 11.84
N ASN A 71 -2.92 0.18 10.69
CA ASN A 71 -3.29 -1.22 10.53
C ASN A 71 -2.11 -2.19 10.77
N LEU A 72 -0.87 -1.71 10.61
CA LEU A 72 0.35 -2.47 10.91
C LEU A 72 0.76 -2.42 12.39
N GLY A 73 0.02 -1.68 13.24
CA GLY A 73 0.19 -1.70 14.70
C GLY A 73 0.95 -0.52 15.30
N ILE A 74 1.33 0.49 14.51
CA ILE A 74 1.90 1.73 15.07
C ILE A 74 0.75 2.58 15.64
N PRO A 75 0.76 2.94 16.95
CA PRO A 75 -0.28 3.75 17.55
C PRO A 75 -0.22 5.21 17.08
N ASP A 76 -1.35 5.91 17.09
CA ASP A 76 -1.44 7.32 16.68
C ASP A 76 -0.49 8.24 17.44
N SER A 77 -0.18 7.93 18.70
CA SER A 77 0.78 8.68 19.52
C SER A 77 2.19 8.73 18.93
N ASN A 78 2.53 7.79 18.04
CA ASN A 78 3.84 7.62 17.44
C ASN A 78 3.86 8.02 15.95
N ILE A 79 2.76 8.60 15.44
CA ILE A 79 2.63 9.00 14.05
C ILE A 79 2.56 10.52 13.98
N ILE A 80 3.55 11.14 13.36
CA ILE A 80 3.56 12.57 13.07
C ILE A 80 3.13 12.77 11.62
N LEU A 81 1.91 13.26 11.42
CA LEU A 81 1.36 13.57 10.11
C LEU A 81 1.46 15.07 9.85
N MET A 82 2.18 15.45 8.80
CA MET A 82 2.34 16.83 8.35
C MET A 82 1.77 16.97 6.93
N MET A 83 0.72 17.76 6.80
CA MET A 83 0.04 18.03 5.52
C MET A 83 0.08 19.53 5.23
N ALA A 84 0.48 19.90 4.01
CA ALA A 84 0.61 21.31 3.64
C ALA A 84 -0.72 22.04 3.39
N ASP A 85 -1.82 21.32 3.13
CA ASP A 85 -3.14 21.89 2.84
C ASP A 85 -4.28 21.10 3.51
N ASN A 86 -5.34 21.80 3.93
CA ASN A 86 -6.52 21.20 4.56
C ASN A 86 -7.60 20.94 3.50
N ILE A 87 -7.43 19.80 2.80
CA ILE A 87 -8.32 19.38 1.72
C ILE A 87 -9.79 19.18 2.14
N PRO A 88 -10.12 18.57 3.30
CA PRO A 88 -11.51 18.41 3.74
C PRO A 88 -12.31 19.71 3.83
N CYS A 89 -11.66 20.83 4.16
CA CYS A 89 -12.31 22.15 4.29
C CYS A 89 -12.21 23.02 3.03
N ASN A 90 -11.75 22.48 1.89
CA ASN A 90 -11.66 23.23 0.65
C ASN A 90 -13.05 23.53 0.09
N ALA A 91 -13.30 24.75 -0.39
CA ALA A 91 -14.58 25.14 -1.02
C ALA A 91 -14.96 24.30 -2.25
N ARG A 92 -13.98 23.64 -2.90
CA ARG A 92 -14.23 22.70 -4.01
C ARG A 92 -14.71 21.32 -3.55
N ASN A 93 -14.63 21.01 -2.26
CA ASN A 93 -15.13 19.77 -1.69
C ASN A 93 -16.64 19.90 -1.43
N PRO A 94 -17.51 19.17 -2.16
CA PRO A 94 -18.95 19.19 -1.91
C PRO A 94 -19.34 18.58 -0.55
N TYR A 95 -18.43 17.79 0.06
CA TYR A 95 -18.66 17.11 1.34
C TYR A 95 -17.68 17.63 2.40
N ALA A 96 -17.97 18.81 2.95
CA ALA A 96 -17.10 19.45 3.94
C ALA A 96 -16.79 18.54 5.13
N GLY A 97 -15.51 18.48 5.53
CA GLY A 97 -15.04 17.62 6.62
C GLY A 97 -14.82 16.15 6.22
N MET A 98 -15.21 15.75 5.00
CA MET A 98 -14.98 14.40 4.49
C MET A 98 -13.76 14.37 3.56
N PHE A 99 -12.99 13.28 3.62
CA PHE A 99 -11.90 13.00 2.70
C PHE A 99 -12.14 11.66 2.01
N TYR A 100 -12.12 11.63 0.68
CA TYR A 100 -12.29 10.42 -0.11
C TYR A 100 -10.93 9.91 -0.58
N LEU A 101 -10.56 8.72 -0.14
CA LEU A 101 -9.35 8.07 -0.63
C LEU A 101 -9.62 7.56 -2.05
N LYS A 102 -9.18 8.31 -3.06
CA LYS A 102 -9.10 7.83 -4.44
C LYS A 102 -7.66 7.46 -4.74
N VAL A 103 -7.33 6.17 -4.56
CA VAL A 103 -6.02 5.64 -4.88
C VAL A 103 -5.88 5.57 -6.40
N PHE A 104 -5.05 6.44 -6.96
CA PHE A 104 -4.58 6.31 -8.33
C PHE A 104 -3.17 5.75 -8.27
N PHE A 105 -3.00 4.52 -8.72
CA PHE A 105 -1.68 3.94 -9.03
C PHE A 105 -1.14 4.57 -10.32
#